data_AF-A0AAP0EBI3-F1
#
_entry.id   AF-A0AAP0EBI3-F1
#
_cell.length_a   1.000
_cell.length_b   1.000
_cell.length_c   1.000
_cell.angle_alpha   90.00
_cell.angle_beta   90.00
_cell.angle_gamma   90.00
#
_symmetry.space_group_name_H-M   'P 1'
#
loop_
_entity.id
_entity.type
_entity.pdbx_description
1 polymer ?
#
loop_
_entity_poly.entity_id
_entity_poly.type
_entity_poly.pdbx_seq_one_letter_code
_entity_poly.pdbx_strand_id
1 'polypeptide(L)'
;MRQLFPTEHTVGQELLGIQVSFFECSGIAIGVCSSHKIANARGRCTFLHGWASIAKCGSSVLQPRFDLASLFPPIGAMPSLGEFTEVSTAMTKVFRFEALRIVKLKAKAVKILTENVKKLLMRSASRNSLEIWKEGLYERMMRRASSK
;
A
#
# COMPACT_ATOMS: atom_id res chain seq x y z
N MET A 1 -24.67 -18.85 -11.63
CA MET A 1 -23.89 -18.34 -10.48
C MET A 1 -24.64 -17.13 -9.95
N ARG A 2 -25.06 -17.11 -8.67
CA ARG A 2 -25.76 -15.93 -8.11
C ARG A 2 -24.76 -14.77 -8.02
N GLN A 3 -25.14 -13.61 -8.53
CA GLN A 3 -24.35 -12.40 -8.42
C GLN A 3 -24.30 -11.97 -6.94
N LEU A 4 -23.11 -11.79 -6.38
CA LEU A 4 -22.92 -11.50 -4.94
C LEU A 4 -22.52 -10.05 -4.64
N PHE A 5 -22.43 -9.24 -5.69
CA PHE A 5 -22.07 -7.83 -5.58
C PHE A 5 -23.15 -6.99 -6.26
N PRO A 6 -23.53 -5.85 -5.65
CA PRO A 6 -24.33 -4.86 -6.36
C PRO A 6 -23.65 -4.60 -7.71
N THR A 7 -24.37 -4.86 -8.81
CA THR A 7 -23.92 -4.44 -10.14
C THR A 7 -23.63 -2.96 -10.05
N GLU A 8 -22.59 -2.48 -10.75
CA GLU A 8 -22.45 -1.05 -10.97
C GLU A 8 -23.69 -0.59 -11.76
N HIS A 9 -24.72 -0.15 -11.03
CA HIS A 9 -25.90 0.45 -11.61
C HIS A 9 -25.59 1.93 -11.74
N THR A 10 -25.51 2.37 -12.99
CA THR A 10 -25.37 3.76 -13.42
C THR A 10 -24.14 4.46 -12.85
N VAL A 11 -23.05 4.44 -13.64
CA VAL A 11 -21.87 5.31 -13.47
C VAL A 11 -22.34 6.72 -13.11
N GLY A 12 -22.24 7.12 -11.83
CA GLY A 12 -22.27 8.53 -11.44
C GLY A 12 -23.11 8.95 -10.24
N GLN A 13 -24.08 8.18 -9.73
CA GLN A 13 -25.00 8.71 -8.69
C GLN A 13 -24.98 8.00 -7.32
N GLU A 14 -24.65 6.72 -7.26
CA GLU A 14 -24.71 5.96 -6.00
C GLU A 14 -23.35 5.94 -5.28
N LEU A 15 -23.34 6.42 -4.04
CA LEU A 15 -22.14 6.46 -3.20
C LEU A 15 -21.81 5.10 -2.57
N LEU A 16 -22.84 4.29 -2.33
CA LEU A 16 -22.78 3.02 -1.60
C LEU A 16 -23.91 2.10 -2.09
N GLY A 17 -23.56 0.89 -2.53
CA GLY A 17 -24.48 -0.21 -2.80
C GLY A 17 -24.26 -1.35 -1.81
N ILE A 18 -25.35 -1.92 -1.29
CA ILE A 18 -25.33 -3.08 -0.38
C ILE A 18 -26.25 -4.15 -0.95
N GLN A 19 -25.75 -5.39 -1.03
CA GLN A 19 -26.53 -6.55 -1.42
C GLN A 19 -26.47 -7.61 -0.34
N VAL A 20 -27.62 -8.16 0.05
CA VAL A 20 -27.71 -9.29 0.96
C VAL A 20 -28.20 -10.50 0.17
N SER A 21 -27.41 -11.57 0.17
CA SER A 21 -27.70 -12.81 -0.57
C SER A 21 -27.85 -13.97 0.42
N PHE A 22 -28.98 -14.66 0.34
CA PHE A 22 -29.29 -15.84 1.15
C PHE A 22 -29.01 -17.12 0.34
N PHE A 23 -28.44 -18.11 1.01
CA PHE A 23 -28.13 -19.42 0.43
C PHE A 23 -29.05 -20.50 1.02
N GLU A 24 -29.25 -21.58 0.27
CA GLU A 24 -30.09 -22.72 0.71
C GLU A 24 -29.56 -23.38 2.00
N CYS A 25 -28.25 -23.31 2.24
CA CYS A 25 -27.62 -23.75 3.48
C CYS A 25 -27.80 -22.78 4.66
N SER A 26 -28.76 -21.87 4.59
CA SER A 26 -28.98 -20.78 5.57
C SER A 26 -27.79 -19.81 5.70
N GLY A 27 -26.77 -19.91 4.84
CA GLY A 27 -25.68 -18.95 4.78
C GLY A 27 -26.15 -17.59 4.26
N ILE A 28 -25.46 -16.53 4.69
CA ILE A 28 -25.70 -15.15 4.24
C ILE A 28 -24.38 -14.58 3.71
N ALA A 29 -24.40 -13.99 2.51
CA ALA A 29 -23.32 -13.14 2.02
C ALA A 29 -23.80 -11.70 1.91
N ILE A 30 -22.98 -10.77 2.37
CA ILE A 30 -23.22 -9.33 2.25
C ILE A 30 -22.15 -8.75 1.32
N GLY A 31 -22.58 -8.31 0.14
CA GLY A 31 -21.74 -7.57 -0.81
C GLY A 31 -21.86 -6.07 -0.55
N VAL A 32 -20.74 -5.36 -0.50
CA VAL A 32 -20.69 -3.90 -0.33
C VAL A 32 -19.83 -3.29 -1.42
N CYS A 33 -20.42 -2.39 -2.20
CA CYS A 33 -19.75 -1.59 -3.21
C CYS A 33 -19.83 -0.12 -2.81
N SER A 34 -18.76 0.65 -2.95
CA SER A 34 -18.79 2.09 -2.65
C SER A 34 -17.90 2.84 -3.61
N SER A 35 -18.28 4.07 -3.94
CA SER A 35 -17.47 4.91 -4.83
C SER A 35 -16.08 5.16 -4.23
N HIS A 36 -15.04 4.82 -4.99
CA HIS A 36 -13.65 5.07 -4.59
C HIS A 36 -13.33 6.58 -4.49
N LYS A 37 -14.22 7.45 -4.99
CA LYS A 37 -14.13 8.91 -4.85
C LYS A 37 -14.31 9.38 -3.42
N ILE A 38 -15.12 8.68 -2.62
CA ILE A 38 -15.50 9.12 -1.27
C ILE A 38 -14.85 8.30 -0.14
N ALA A 39 -14.37 7.10 -0.43
CA ALA A 39 -13.81 6.21 0.58
C ALA A 39 -12.69 5.33 0.03
N ASN A 40 -11.59 5.26 0.77
CA ASN A 40 -10.57 4.24 0.60
C ASN A 40 -10.92 2.97 1.39
N ALA A 41 -10.06 1.95 1.34
CA ALA A 41 -10.25 0.69 2.07
C ALA A 41 -10.47 0.90 3.59
N ARG A 42 -9.73 1.81 4.23
CA ARG A 42 -9.90 2.11 5.66
C ARG A 42 -11.27 2.73 5.94
N GLY A 43 -11.70 3.72 5.15
CA GLY A 43 -13.02 4.34 5.28
C GLY A 43 -14.15 3.32 5.16
N ARG A 44 -14.05 2.40 4.21
CA ARG A 44 -15.00 1.28 4.06
C ARG A 44 -15.03 0.37 5.29
N CYS A 45 -13.87 0.00 5.84
CA CYS A 45 -13.80 -0.81 7.07
C CYS A 45 -14.42 -0.07 8.27
N THR A 46 -14.17 1.23 8.42
CA THR A 46 -14.78 2.07 9.47
C THR A 46 -16.31 2.06 9.36
N PHE A 47 -16.85 2.23 8.14
CA PHE A 47 -18.28 2.13 7.88
C PHE A 47 -18.84 0.77 8.29
N LEU A 48 -18.22 -0.33 7.83
CA LEU A 48 -18.65 -1.69 8.15
C LEU A 48 -18.63 -1.97 9.66
N HIS A 49 -17.61 -1.49 10.35
CA HIS A 49 -17.51 -1.64 11.81
C HIS A 49 -18.64 -0.87 12.51
N GLY A 50 -18.86 0.40 12.14
CA GLY A 50 -19.95 1.21 12.70
C GLY A 50 -21.31 0.57 12.45
N TRP A 51 -21.55 0.10 11.23
CA TRP A 51 -22.79 -0.59 10.86
C TRP A 51 -23.00 -1.87 11.67
N ALA A 52 -21.98 -2.71 11.81
CA ALA A 52 -22.06 -3.92 12.63
C ALA A 52 -22.28 -3.60 14.12
N SER A 53 -21.65 -2.54 14.64
CA SER A 53 -21.85 -2.09 16.03
C SER A 53 -23.28 -1.64 16.27
N ILE A 54 -23.84 -0.82 15.37
CA ILE A 54 -25.24 -0.37 15.48
C ILE A 54 -26.18 -1.56 15.41
N ALA A 55 -25.97 -2.48 14.46
CA ALA A 55 -26.81 -3.67 14.32
C ALA A 55 -26.78 -4.57 15.56
N LYS A 56 -25.64 -4.62 16.27
CA LYS A 56 -25.47 -5.47 17.46
C LYS A 56 -25.91 -4.80 18.75
N CYS A 57 -25.58 -3.52 18.93
CA CYS A 57 -25.64 -2.82 20.22
C CYS A 57 -26.51 -1.55 20.19
N GLY A 58 -27.15 -1.22 19.07
CA GLY A 58 -27.99 -0.03 18.91
C GLY A 58 -27.22 1.30 18.84
N SER A 59 -25.88 1.26 18.89
CA SER A 59 -25.03 2.46 18.85
C SER A 59 -23.73 2.20 18.10
N SER A 60 -23.17 3.25 17.49
CA SER A 60 -21.84 3.21 16.86
C SER A 60 -20.78 3.65 17.85
N VAL A 61 -19.69 2.90 17.94
CA VAL A 61 -18.48 3.32 18.70
C VAL A 61 -17.60 4.27 17.88
N LEU A 62 -17.93 4.48 16.61
CA LEU A 62 -17.13 5.25 15.66
C LEU A 62 -17.87 6.50 15.22
N GLN A 63 -17.19 7.64 15.30
CA GLN A 63 -17.63 8.91 14.74
C GLN A 63 -16.77 9.24 13.51
N PRO A 64 -17.28 9.02 12.29
CA PRO A 64 -16.56 9.39 11.07
C PRO A 64 -16.42 10.91 10.97
N ARG A 65 -15.24 11.38 10.55
CA ARG A 65 -15.00 12.79 10.22
C ARG A 65 -15.06 12.96 8.70
N PHE A 66 -15.82 13.96 8.26
CA PHE A 66 -16.01 14.30 6.84
C PHE A 66 -15.45 15.69 6.50
N ASP A 67 -14.54 16.21 7.32
CA ASP A 67 -13.89 17.52 7.19
C ASP A 67 -12.64 17.50 6.28
N LEU A 68 -12.51 16.49 5.42
CA LEU A 68 -11.37 16.36 4.52
C LEU A 68 -11.21 17.56 3.60
N ALA A 69 -12.29 18.23 3.19
CA ALA A 69 -12.21 19.45 2.39
C ALA A 69 -11.59 20.64 3.16
N SER A 70 -11.67 20.64 4.50
CA SER A 70 -10.99 21.65 5.34
C SER A 70 -9.49 21.36 5.45
N LEU A 71 -9.11 20.08 5.47
CA LEU A 71 -7.71 19.66 5.55
C LEU A 71 -7.02 19.71 4.18
N PHE A 72 -7.79 19.47 3.13
CA PHE A 72 -7.36 19.41 1.73
C PHE A 72 -8.37 20.17 0.85
N PRO A 73 -8.26 21.50 0.78
CA PRO A 73 -9.14 22.32 -0.04
C PRO A 73 -9.17 21.86 -1.50
N PRO A 74 -10.35 21.74 -2.14
CA PRO A 74 -10.43 21.34 -3.54
C PRO A 74 -9.75 22.36 -4.46
N ILE A 75 -8.84 21.89 -5.32
CA ILE A 75 -8.18 22.72 -6.33
C ILE A 75 -8.95 22.57 -7.64
N GLY A 76 -10.01 23.37 -7.80
CA GLY A 76 -10.79 23.45 -9.05
C GLY A 76 -11.38 22.12 -9.56
N ALA A 77 -11.79 22.12 -10.83
CA ALA A 77 -12.25 20.91 -11.50
C ALA A 77 -11.02 20.06 -11.88
N MET A 78 -10.75 18.99 -11.13
CA MET A 78 -9.78 17.99 -11.52
C MET A 78 -10.22 17.36 -12.84
N PRO A 79 -9.35 17.28 -13.87
CA PRO A 79 -9.67 16.53 -15.07
C PRO A 79 -10.00 15.10 -14.65
N SER A 80 -11.10 14.56 -15.17
CA SER A 80 -11.42 13.15 -14.97
C SER A 80 -10.21 12.35 -15.46
N LEU A 81 -9.50 11.70 -14.54
CA LEU A 81 -8.55 10.66 -14.91
C LEU A 81 -9.38 9.65 -15.70
N GLY A 82 -9.14 9.56 -17.01
CA GLY A 82 -10.02 8.84 -17.94
C GLY A 82 -10.37 7.46 -17.41
N GLU A 83 -11.56 6.96 -17.76
CA GLU A 83 -11.92 5.58 -17.44
C GLU A 83 -10.80 4.66 -17.93
N PHE A 84 -10.27 3.84 -17.01
CA PHE A 84 -9.37 2.75 -17.38
C PHE A 84 -10.19 1.73 -18.17
N THR A 85 -10.32 1.94 -19.48
CA THR A 85 -11.13 1.12 -20.40
C THR A 85 -10.34 -0.01 -21.03
N GLU A 86 -9.08 -0.23 -20.62
CA GLU A 86 -8.29 -1.36 -21.11
C GLU A 86 -8.78 -2.67 -20.47
N VAL A 87 -9.92 -3.16 -20.98
CA VAL A 87 -10.51 -4.45 -20.63
C VAL A 87 -9.69 -5.52 -21.34
N SER A 88 -8.51 -5.82 -20.78
CA SER A 88 -7.87 -7.09 -21.05
C SER A 88 -8.62 -8.19 -20.28
N THR A 89 -8.74 -9.38 -20.86
CA THR A 89 -9.31 -10.55 -20.20
C THR A 89 -8.35 -11.01 -19.09
N ALA A 90 -8.40 -10.34 -17.95
CA ALA A 90 -7.59 -10.64 -16.79
C ALA A 90 -8.27 -11.69 -15.90
N MET A 91 -7.54 -12.76 -15.58
CA MET A 91 -7.99 -13.75 -14.59
C MET A 91 -7.47 -13.37 -13.21
N THR A 92 -8.37 -13.22 -12.23
CA THR A 92 -7.99 -13.03 -10.83
C THR A 92 -7.77 -14.40 -10.15
N LYS A 93 -6.61 -14.59 -9.53
CA LYS A 93 -6.30 -15.77 -8.72
C LYS A 93 -5.94 -15.37 -7.30
N VAL A 94 -6.49 -16.07 -6.32
CA VAL A 94 -6.18 -15.86 -4.89
C VAL A 94 -5.03 -16.77 -4.50
N PHE A 95 -3.91 -16.19 -4.07
CA PHE A 95 -2.76 -16.92 -3.53
C PHE A 95 -2.72 -16.79 -2.01
N ARG A 96 -2.76 -17.92 -1.29
CA ARG A 96 -2.71 -17.94 0.17
C ARG A 96 -1.26 -18.04 0.66
N PHE A 97 -0.88 -17.12 1.54
CA PHE A 97 0.40 -17.15 2.25
C PHE A 97 0.15 -17.52 3.70
N GLU A 98 0.58 -18.72 4.09
CA GLU A 98 0.50 -19.16 5.49
C GLU A 98 1.46 -18.37 6.38
N ALA A 99 1.14 -18.30 7.68
CA ALA A 99 1.94 -17.58 8.67
C ALA A 99 3.43 -17.98 8.63
N LEU A 100 3.73 -19.29 8.57
CA LEU A 100 5.11 -19.80 8.48
C LEU A 100 5.82 -19.34 7.19
N ARG A 101 5.10 -19.25 6.06
CA ARG A 101 5.67 -18.76 4.79
C ARG A 101 5.98 -17.28 4.88
N ILE A 102 5.11 -16.49 5.51
CA ILE A 102 5.34 -15.06 5.76
C ILE A 102 6.57 -14.86 6.66
N VAL A 103 6.70 -15.61 7.74
CA VAL A 103 7.87 -15.53 8.65
C VAL A 103 9.17 -15.87 7.90
N LYS A 104 9.18 -16.94 7.12
CA LYS A 104 10.34 -17.31 6.29
C LYS A 104 10.69 -16.22 5.27
N LEU A 105 9.69 -15.63 4.62
CA LEU A 105 9.88 -14.52 3.67
C LEU A 105 10.47 -13.28 4.36
N LYS A 106 9.97 -12.92 5.54
CA LYS A 106 10.51 -11.80 6.34
C LYS A 106 11.97 -12.06 6.71
N ALA A 107 12.31 -13.24 7.22
CA ALA A 107 13.68 -13.60 7.57
C ALA A 107 14.63 -13.51 6.36
N LYS A 108 14.19 -14.00 5.19
CA LYS A 108 14.95 -13.90 3.95
C LYS A 108 15.16 -12.45 3.51
N ALA A 109 14.12 -11.61 3.58
CA ALA A 109 14.22 -10.19 3.24
C ALA A 109 15.21 -9.45 4.15
N VAL A 110 15.15 -9.69 5.47
CA VAL A 110 16.09 -9.12 6.44
C VAL A 110 17.52 -9.56 6.12
N LYS A 111 17.75 -10.85 5.87
CA LYS A 111 19.08 -11.37 5.51
C LYS A 111 19.65 -10.65 4.28
N ILE A 112 18.86 -10.52 3.22
CA ILE A 112 19.28 -9.83 1.98
C ILE A 112 19.62 -8.36 2.27
N LEU A 113 18.79 -7.67 3.06
CA LEU A 113 19.04 -6.28 3.43
C LEU A 113 20.35 -6.15 4.21
N THR A 114 20.59 -7.01 5.20
CA THR A 114 21.83 -7.02 5.98
C THR A 114 23.06 -7.29 5.11
N GLU A 115 23.00 -8.25 4.18
CA GLU A 115 24.10 -8.53 3.25
C GLU A 115 24.38 -7.34 2.32
N ASN A 116 23.33 -6.69 1.81
CA ASN A 116 23.47 -5.51 0.95
C ASN A 116 24.09 -4.32 1.70
N VAL A 117 23.65 -4.06 2.94
CA VAL A 117 24.23 -3.03 3.80
C VAL A 117 25.72 -3.33 4.06
N LYS A 118 26.07 -4.57 4.42
CA LYS A 118 27.47 -4.99 4.62
C LYS A 118 28.32 -4.74 3.37
N LYS A 119 27.84 -5.12 2.18
CA LYS A 119 28.55 -4.88 0.92
C LYS A 119 28.76 -3.39 0.64
N LEU A 120 27.74 -2.55 0.90
CA LEU A 120 27.85 -1.11 0.74
C LEU A 120 28.91 -0.50 1.68
N LEU A 121 28.92 -0.93 2.95
CA LEU A 121 29.92 -0.50 3.93
C LEU A 121 31.34 -0.93 3.54
N MET A 122 31.52 -2.16 3.05
CA MET A 122 32.83 -2.62 2.58
C MET A 122 33.33 -1.81 1.36
N ARG A 123 32.42 -1.43 0.46
CA ARG A 123 32.74 -0.59 -0.70
C ARG A 123 33.07 0.85 -0.32
N SER A 124 32.45 1.43 0.72
CA SER A 124 32.84 2.76 1.21
C SER A 124 34.19 2.72 1.92
N ALA A 125 34.42 1.74 2.80
CA ALA A 125 35.70 1.57 3.49
C ALA A 125 36.88 1.38 2.51
N SER A 126 36.69 0.59 1.45
CA SER A 126 37.72 0.39 0.41
C SER A 126 38.05 1.68 -0.34
N ARG A 127 37.06 2.52 -0.64
CA ARG A 127 37.27 3.82 -1.30
C ARG A 127 38.04 4.78 -0.41
N ASN A 128 37.63 4.93 0.85
CA ASN A 128 38.30 5.82 1.80
C ASN A 128 39.76 5.40 2.02
N SER A 129 40.04 4.09 2.13
CA SER A 129 41.42 3.59 2.24
C SER A 129 42.26 3.97 1.02
N LEU A 130 41.75 3.77 -0.20
CA LEU A 130 42.47 4.11 -1.43
C LEU A 130 42.77 5.62 -1.54
N GLU A 131 41.86 6.48 -1.10
CA GLU A 131 42.07 7.93 -1.05
C GLU A 131 43.22 8.30 -0.10
N ILE A 132 43.24 7.75 1.12
CA ILE A 132 44.32 7.96 2.09
C ILE A 132 45.69 7.53 1.50
N TRP A 133 45.74 6.39 0.80
CA TRP A 133 46.96 5.92 0.16
C TRP A 133 47.44 6.84 -0.97
N LYS A 134 46.52 7.43 -1.76
CA LYS A 134 46.86 8.39 -2.81
C LYS A 134 47.43 9.68 -2.24
N GLU A 135 46.79 10.25 -1.21
CA GLU A 135 47.28 11.44 -0.51
C GLU A 135 48.66 11.21 0.11
N GLY A 136 48.86 10.07 0.79
CA GLY A 136 50.14 9.72 1.38
C GLY A 136 51.25 9.45 0.35
N LEU A 137 50.92 8.98 -0.86
CA LEU A 137 51.87 8.85 -1.96
C LEU A 137 52.26 10.22 -2.51
N TYR A 138 51.27 11.11 -2.73
CA TYR A 138 51.49 12.47 -3.19
C TYR A 138 52.41 13.25 -2.25
N GLU A 139 52.15 13.24 -0.95
CA GLU A 139 52.98 13.88 0.08
C GLU A 139 54.44 13.37 0.11
N ARG A 140 54.65 12.08 -0.19
CA ARG A 140 56.01 11.51 -0.28
C ARG A 140 56.74 11.95 -1.56
N MET A 141 56.01 12.11 -2.66
CA MET A 141 56.57 12.64 -3.91
C MET A 141 56.97 14.11 -3.75
N MET A 142 56.10 14.92 -3.14
CA MET A 142 56.37 16.35 -2.92
C MET A 142 57.55 16.59 -1.97
N ARG A 143 57.67 15.82 -0.88
CA ARG A 143 58.84 15.90 0.01
C ARG A 143 60.16 15.54 -0.68
N ARG A 144 60.16 14.56 -1.59
CA ARG A 144 61.36 14.22 -2.37
C ARG A 144 61.73 15.31 -3.39
N ALA A 145 60.74 15.98 -3.96
CA ALA A 145 60.96 17.08 -4.90
C ALA A 145 61.53 18.33 -4.19
N SER A 146 61.11 18.60 -2.95
CA SER A 146 61.57 19.75 -2.16
C SER A 146 62.93 19.54 -1.45
N SER A 147 63.47 18.31 -1.48
CA SER A 147 64.74 17.96 -0.81
C SER A 147 65.96 18.02 -1.75
N LYS A 148 65.82 18.66 -2.92
CA LYS A 148 66.91 19.01 -3.84
C LYS A 148 67.05 20.52 -3.90
#